data_AF-A0A957NI20-F1
#
_entry.id   AF-A0A957NI20-F1
#
_cell.length_a   1.000
_cell.length_b   1.000
_cell.length_c   1.000
_cell.angle_alpha   90.00
_cell.angle_beta   90.00
_cell.angle_gamma   90.00
#
_symmetry.space_group_name_H-M   'P 1'
#
loop_
_entity.id
_entity.type
_entity.pdbx_description
1 polymer ?
#
loop_
_entity_poly.entity_id
_entity_poly.type
_entity_poly.pdbx_seq_one_letter_code
_entity_poly.pdbx_strand_id
1 'polypeptide(L)'
;MIDKVAAVAARYEELNRIMADPEVATDPDLIREYAQEQSDISDLYRAYQRYQQVEAELDDIALMLEEEGESELRDFAESEQRD
;
A
#
# COMPACT_ATOMS: atom_id res chain seq x y z
N MET A 1 14.77 7.63 -1.13
CA MET A 1 13.80 8.76 -1.30
C MET A 1 12.41 8.32 -0.88
N ILE A 2 11.95 7.15 -1.35
CA ILE A 2 10.73 6.49 -0.87
C ILE A 2 10.76 6.23 0.65
N ASP A 3 11.91 5.90 1.23
CA ASP A 3 12.03 5.67 2.70
C ASP A 3 11.58 6.86 3.54
N LYS A 4 11.82 8.09 3.05
CA LYS A 4 11.36 9.31 3.72
C LYS A 4 9.84 9.46 3.62
N VAL A 5 9.26 9.10 2.48
CA VAL A 5 7.80 9.11 2.27
C VAL A 5 7.14 8.05 3.14
N ALA A 6 7.73 6.86 3.22
CA ALA A 6 7.29 5.77 4.09
C ALA A 6 7.30 6.18 5.57
N ALA A 7 8.34 6.90 6.01
CA ALA A 7 8.39 7.44 7.37
C ALA A 7 7.27 8.45 7.65
N VAL A 8 6.93 9.32 6.68
CA VAL A 8 5.80 10.26 6.81
C VAL A 8 4.47 9.50 6.82
N ALA A 9 4.31 8.48 5.98
CA ALA A 9 3.11 7.65 6.00
C ALA A 9 2.95 6.90 7.34
N ALA A 10 4.05 6.38 7.91
CA ALA A 10 4.03 5.78 9.24
C ALA A 10 3.63 6.78 10.33
N ARG A 11 4.04 8.05 10.20
CA ARG A 11 3.59 9.12 11.10
C ARG A 11 2.09 9.40 10.96
N TYR A 12 1.55 9.42 9.74
CA TYR A 12 0.11 9.58 9.51
C TYR A 12 -0.69 8.50 10.25
N GLU A 13 -0.24 7.25 10.16
CA GLU A 13 -0.88 6.12 10.85
C GLU A 13 -0.71 6.18 12.36
N GLU A 14 0.43 6.69 12.84
CA GLU A 14 0.62 6.92 14.26
C GLU A 14 -0.34 8.00 14.79
N LEU A 15 -0.55 9.09 14.04
CA LEU A 15 -1.53 10.11 14.40
C LEU A 15 -2.96 9.54 14.46
N ASN A 16 -3.33 8.65 13.55
CA ASN A 16 -4.61 7.92 13.62
C ASN A 16 -4.74 7.15 14.94
N ARG A 17 -3.69 6.44 15.35
CA ARG A 17 -3.68 5.66 16.60
C ARG A 17 -3.74 6.56 17.83
N ILE A 18 -2.95 7.62 17.86
CA ILE A 18 -2.92 8.60 18.97
C ILE A 18 -4.30 9.24 19.13
N MET A 19 -4.93 9.69 18.04
CA MET A 19 -6.27 10.31 18.12
C MET A 19 -7.37 9.32 18.50
N ALA A 20 -7.14 8.01 18.36
CA ALA A 20 -8.06 6.97 18.82
C ALA A 20 -7.87 6.61 20.30
N ASP A 21 -6.79 7.06 20.94
CA ASP A 21 -6.56 6.85 22.37
C ASP A 21 -7.62 7.63 23.20
N PRO A 22 -8.32 7.00 24.16
CA PRO A 22 -9.31 7.68 25.01
C PRO A 22 -8.79 8.93 25.73
N GLU A 23 -7.51 8.95 26.14
CA GLU A 23 -6.90 10.08 26.82
C GLU A 23 -6.79 11.30 25.90
N VAL A 24 -6.55 11.06 24.60
CA VAL A 24 -6.47 12.11 23.59
C VAL A 24 -7.85 12.45 23.03
N ALA A 25 -8.68 11.45 22.76
CA ALA A 25 -10.03 11.61 22.19
C ALA A 25 -10.97 12.43 23.07
N THR A 26 -10.67 12.56 24.36
CA THR A 26 -11.44 13.38 25.31
C THR A 26 -10.88 14.80 25.49
N ASP A 27 -9.74 15.12 24.88
CA ASP A 27 -9.10 16.43 24.90
C ASP A 27 -9.22 17.13 23.52
N PRO A 28 -10.11 18.12 23.37
CA PRO A 28 -10.32 18.81 22.09
C PRO A 28 -9.10 19.56 21.56
N ASP A 29 -8.20 20.01 22.43
CA ASP A 29 -7.01 20.75 22.02
C ASP A 29 -5.96 19.79 21.44
N LEU A 30 -5.76 18.64 22.08
CA LEU A 30 -4.90 17.58 21.53
C LEU A 30 -5.44 17.04 20.20
N ILE A 31 -6.75 16.81 20.09
CA ILE A 31 -7.36 16.36 18.83
C ILE A 31 -7.14 17.39 17.73
N ARG A 32 -7.30 18.68 18.01
CA ARG A 32 -7.05 19.73 17.01
C ARG A 32 -5.59 19.75 16.56
N GLU A 33 -4.64 19.62 17.49
CA GLU A 33 -3.21 19.60 17.20
C GLU A 33 -2.85 18.42 16.28
N TYR A 34 -3.23 17.20 16.66
CA TYR A 34 -2.92 16.01 15.87
C TYR A 34 -3.67 15.97 14.53
N ALA A 35 -4.90 16.47 14.48
CA ALA A 35 -5.64 16.56 13.22
C ALA A 35 -5.01 17.58 12.25
N GLN A 36 -4.45 18.68 12.76
CA GLN A 36 -3.71 19.63 11.93
C GLN A 36 -2.45 18.99 11.36
N GLU A 37 -1.65 18.34 12.21
CA GLU A 37 -0.44 17.62 11.75
C GLU A 37 -0.81 16.56 10.71
N GLN A 38 -1.85 15.77 10.96
CA GLN A 38 -2.33 14.74 10.04
C GLN A 38 -2.76 15.34 8.70
N SER A 39 -3.50 16.45 8.73
CA SER A 39 -3.93 17.16 7.51
C SER A 39 -2.73 17.61 6.68
N ASP A 40 -1.68 18.12 7.33
CA ASP A 40 -0.47 18.62 6.66
C ASP A 40 0.28 17.52 5.89
N ILE A 41 0.15 16.26 6.30
CA ILE A 41 0.80 15.11 5.65
C ILE A 41 -0.15 14.18 4.88
N SER A 42 -1.45 14.47 4.86
CA SER A 42 -2.50 13.63 4.24
C SER A 42 -2.26 13.36 2.76
N ASP A 43 -1.90 14.38 1.98
CA ASP A 43 -1.73 14.22 0.54
C ASP A 43 -0.53 13.32 0.20
N LEU A 44 0.55 13.44 0.98
CA LEU A 44 1.73 12.59 0.81
C LEU A 44 1.43 11.14 1.20
N TYR A 45 0.67 10.93 2.28
CA TYR A 45 0.19 9.62 2.68
C TYR A 45 -0.68 8.97 1.58
N ARG A 46 -1.65 9.70 1.03
CA ARG A 46 -2.51 9.20 -0.06
C ARG A 46 -1.71 8.83 -1.31
N ALA A 47 -0.75 9.66 -1.69
CA ALA A 47 0.15 9.36 -2.81
C ALA A 47 0.97 8.09 -2.55
N TYR A 48 1.47 7.91 -1.32
CA TYR A 48 2.20 6.71 -0.92
C TYR A 48 1.33 5.45 -0.95
N GLN A 49 0.10 5.52 -0.43
CA GLN A 49 -0.83 4.38 -0.50
C GLN A 49 -1.14 3.99 -1.95
N ARG A 50 -1.36 4.98 -2.84
CA ARG A 50 -1.58 4.67 -4.26
C ARG A 50 -0.33 4.04 -4.89
N TYR A 51 0.87 4.52 -4.56
CA TYR A 51 2.12 3.91 -5.01
C TYR A 51 2.19 2.44 -4.58
N GLN A 52 1.96 2.13 -3.30
CA GLN A 52 1.97 0.75 -2.81
C GLN A 52 0.93 -0.14 -3.50
N GLN A 53 -0.26 0.40 -3.76
CA GLN A 53 -1.30 -0.32 -4.48
C GLN A 53 -0.87 -0.64 -5.93
N VAL A 54 -0.29 0.32 -6.64
CA VAL A 54 0.21 0.09 -8.02
C VAL A 54 1.32 -0.96 -8.03
N GLU A 55 2.25 -0.91 -7.08
CA GLU A 55 3.32 -1.91 -7.00
C GLU A 55 2.76 -3.31 -6.77
N ALA A 56 1.79 -3.47 -5.86
CA ALA A 56 1.12 -4.75 -5.66
C ALA A 56 0.35 -5.21 -6.91
N GLU A 57 -0.37 -4.30 -7.58
CA GLU A 57 -1.05 -4.59 -8.86
C GLU A 57 -0.06 -5.06 -9.94
N LEU A 58 1.14 -4.47 -9.99
CA LEU A 58 2.19 -4.86 -10.95
C LEU A 58 2.78 -6.23 -10.61
N ASP A 59 3.04 -6.51 -9.34
CA ASP A 59 3.55 -7.81 -8.88
C ASP A 59 2.54 -8.92 -9.17
N ASP A 60 1.25 -8.68 -8.91
CA ASP A 60 0.17 -9.63 -9.22
C ASP A 60 0.06 -9.90 -10.74
N ILE A 61 0.13 -8.85 -11.58
CA ILE A 61 0.11 -9.01 -13.04
C ILE A 61 1.34 -9.80 -13.52
N ALA A 62 2.52 -9.54 -12.95
CA ALA A 62 3.74 -10.26 -13.31
C ALA A 62 3.64 -11.76 -12.99
N LEU A 63 3.06 -12.11 -11.84
CA LEU A 63 2.80 -13.49 -11.45
C LEU A 63 1.82 -14.17 -12.42
N MET A 64 0.73 -13.50 -12.78
CA MET A 64 -0.25 -14.04 -13.74
C MET A 64 0.37 -14.32 -15.11
N LEU A 65 1.23 -13.42 -15.60
CA LEU A 65 1.92 -13.61 -16.89
C LEU A 65 2.91 -14.78 -16.86
N GLU A 66 3.57 -15.02 -15.73
CA GLU A 66 4.45 -16.17 -15.54
C GLU A 66 3.63 -17.48 -15.56
N GLU A 67 2.53 -17.53 -14.82
CA GLU A 67 1.62 -18.69 -14.78
C GLU A 67 0.99 -19.00 -16.15
N GLU A 68 0.55 -17.96 -16.88
CA GLU A 68 0.01 -18.10 -18.24
C GLU A 68 1.07 -18.69 -19.19
N GLY A 69 2.29 -18.16 -19.16
CA GLY A 69 3.40 -18.67 -19.97
C GLY A 69 3.76 -20.12 -19.67
N GLU A 70 3.78 -20.51 -18.40
CA GLU A 70 3.99 -21.92 -18.00
C GLU A 70 2.87 -22.85 -18.51
N SER A 71 1.62 -22.38 -18.46
CA SER A 71 0.47 -23.12 -18.99
C SER A 71 0.59 -23.30 -20.51
N GLU A 72 0.90 -22.24 -21.26
CA GLU A 72 1.07 -22.31 -22.71
C GLU A 72 2.21 -23.25 -23.11
N LEU A 73 3.35 -23.22 -22.40
CA LEU A 73 4.44 -24.15 -22.64
C LEU A 73 4.05 -25.61 -22.36
N ARG A 74 3.27 -25.86 -21.30
CA ARG A 74 2.78 -27.20 -20.97
C ARG A 74 1.86 -27.73 -22.07
N ASP A 75 0.89 -26.92 -22.50
CA ASP A 75 -0.06 -27.29 -23.55
C ASP A 75 0.66 -27.59 -24.87
N PHE A 76 1.67 -26.78 -25.23
CA PHE A 76 2.51 -27.03 -26.40
C PHE A 76 3.27 -28.36 -26.28
N ALA A 77 3.94 -28.61 -25.15
CA ALA A 77 4.66 -29.86 -24.93
C ALA A 77 3.74 -31.10 -24.96
N GLU A 78 2.52 -31.00 -24.44
CA GLU A 78 1.51 -32.06 -24.52
C GLU A 78 1.02 -32.31 -25.95
N SER A 79 0.90 -31.26 -26.77
CA SER A 79 0.57 -31.42 -28.19
C SER A 79 1.67 -32.12 -28.99
N GLU A 80 2.94 -31.75 -28.78
CA GLU A 80 4.09 -32.36 -29.45
C GLU A 80 4.28 -33.84 -29.06
N GLN A 81 3.86 -34.25 -27.86
CA GLN A 81 3.89 -35.67 -27.45
C GLN A 81 2.75 -36.52 -28.04
N ARG A 82 1.70 -35.87 -28.55
CA ARG A 82 0.52 -36.55 -29.13
C ARG A 82 0.62 -36.77 -30.63
N ASP A 83 1.54 -36.08 -31.29
CA ASP A 83 1.92 -36.27 -32.70
C ASP A 83 3.03 -37.32 -32.87
#